data_AF-A0A3L7TBI0-F1
#
_entry.id   AF-A0A3L7TBI0-F1
#
_cell.length_a   1.000
_cell.length_b   1.000
_cell.length_c   1.000
_cell.angle_alpha   90.00
_cell.angle_beta   90.00
_cell.angle_gamma   90.00
#
_symmetry.space_group_name_H-M   'P 1'
#
loop_
_entity.id
_entity.type
_entity.pdbx_description
1 polymer ?
#
loop_
_entity_poly.entity_id
_entity_poly.type
_entity_poly.pdbx_seq_one_letter_code
_entity_poly.pdbx_strand_id
1 'polypeptide(L)'
;MTKRVPRYPTIHLLVAIVAVSLTLFAGWTFLKMGQTIDADVYHAGLLGLAAAFFGNIMGALFGAWLAESKGPQTAWFASTVLRFLITPVAAVSVYFSAQVRPKPLLLAALAAYLILLFADAGTMLRFGSRPKD
;
A
#
# COMPACT_ATOMS: atom_id res chain seq x y z
N MET A 1 -2.04 36.03 12.61
CA MET A 1 -2.46 34.61 12.63
C MET A 1 -1.77 33.89 11.48
N THR A 2 -0.68 33.16 11.75
CA THR A 2 -0.03 32.28 10.77
C THR A 2 -0.96 31.09 10.50
N LYS A 3 -1.47 30.97 9.27
CA LYS A 3 -2.26 29.81 8.84
C LYS A 3 -1.37 28.57 8.92
N ARG A 4 -1.72 27.62 9.80
CA ARG A 4 -1.09 26.29 9.84
C ARG A 4 -1.36 25.59 8.50
N VAL A 5 -0.35 25.45 7.66
CA VAL A 5 -0.48 24.73 6.39
C VAL A 5 -0.31 23.23 6.68
N PRO A 6 -1.33 22.39 6.42
CA PRO A 6 -1.21 20.95 6.61
C PRO A 6 -0.11 20.38 5.70
N ARG A 7 0.63 19.39 6.20
CA ARG A 7 1.77 18.77 5.51
C ARG A 7 1.40 17.38 5.01
N TYR A 8 1.89 16.99 3.85
CA TYR A 8 1.82 15.60 3.40
C TYR A 8 2.90 14.78 4.14
N PRO A 9 2.55 13.82 5.00
CA PRO A 9 3.49 13.18 5.92
C PRO A 9 4.22 11.98 5.27
N THR A 10 4.91 12.20 4.15
CA THR A 10 5.51 11.14 3.31
C THR A 10 6.28 10.09 4.08
N ILE A 11 7.21 10.50 4.96
CA ILE A 11 8.05 9.57 5.73
C ILE A 11 7.19 8.65 6.60
N HIS A 12 6.18 9.20 7.27
CA HIS A 12 5.30 8.40 8.12
C HIS A 12 4.46 7.44 7.30
N LEU A 13 4.01 7.84 6.09
CA LEU A 13 3.29 6.96 5.18
C LEU A 13 4.17 5.81 4.71
N LEU A 14 5.42 6.09 4.30
CA LEU A 14 6.36 5.06 3.88
C LEU A 14 6.67 4.07 5.02
N VAL A 15 6.89 4.58 6.24
CA VAL A 15 7.09 3.73 7.42
C VAL A 15 5.87 2.87 7.70
N ALA A 16 4.66 3.43 7.63
CA ALA A 16 3.43 2.66 7.82
C ALA A 16 3.27 1.57 6.75
N ILE A 17 3.56 1.88 5.48
CA ILE A 17 3.51 0.92 4.38
C ILE A 17 4.48 -0.24 4.62
N VAL A 18 5.73 0.06 4.97
CA VAL A 18 6.75 -0.96 5.25
C VAL A 18 6.36 -1.81 6.46
N ALA A 19 5.98 -1.18 7.58
CA ALA A 19 5.63 -1.89 8.80
C ALA A 19 4.44 -2.84 8.59
N VAL A 20 3.36 -2.34 7.97
CA VAL A 20 2.17 -3.16 7.67
C VAL A 20 2.50 -4.29 6.71
N SER A 21 3.30 -4.01 5.67
CA SER A 21 3.67 -5.05 4.70
C SER A 21 4.51 -6.16 5.32
N LEU A 22 5.43 -5.81 6.22
CA LEU A 22 6.20 -6.80 7.00
C LEU A 22 5.28 -7.62 7.92
N THR A 23 4.31 -6.99 8.58
CA THR A 23 3.32 -7.71 9.39
C THR A 23 2.49 -8.68 8.56
N LEU A 24 2.03 -8.25 7.37
CA LEU A 24 1.27 -9.10 6.45
C LEU A 24 2.12 -10.27 5.93
N PHE A 25 3.38 -10.01 5.57
CA PHE A 25 4.32 -11.05 5.14
C PHE A 25 4.58 -12.08 6.24
N ALA A 26 4.84 -11.62 7.46
CA ALA A 26 5.02 -12.48 8.62
C ALA A 26 3.75 -13.32 8.88
N GLY A 27 2.57 -12.68 8.89
CA GLY A 27 1.29 -13.36 9.05
C GLY A 27 1.05 -14.44 7.99
N TRP A 28 1.32 -14.14 6.72
CA TRP A 28 1.20 -15.10 5.62
C TRP A 28 2.18 -16.28 5.76
N THR A 29 3.39 -16.00 6.24
CA THR A 29 4.42 -17.02 6.52
C THR A 29 3.99 -17.93 7.67
N PHE A 30 3.42 -17.38 8.74
CA PHE A 30 2.87 -18.17 9.85
C PHE A 30 1.75 -19.11 9.40
N LEU A 31 0.85 -18.66 8.52
CA LEU A 31 -0.19 -19.52 7.95
C LEU A 31 0.43 -20.70 7.17
N LYS A 32 1.51 -20.46 6.42
CA LYS A 32 2.22 -21.54 5.71
C LYS A 32 2.89 -22.53 6.67
N MET A 33 3.53 -22.03 7.74
CA MET A 33 4.17 -22.88 8.75
C MET A 33 3.17 -23.79 9.48
N GLY A 34 1.96 -23.31 9.72
CA GLY A 34 0.85 -24.12 10.25
C GLY A 34 0.28 -25.16 9.27
N GLN A 35 0.91 -25.34 8.09
CA GLN A 35 0.46 -26.21 7.00
C GLN A 35 -0.98 -25.96 6.52
N THR A 36 -1.52 -24.77 6.78
CA THR A 36 -2.92 -24.42 6.44
C THR A 36 -3.13 -24.11 4.96
N ILE A 37 -2.03 -23.89 4.21
CA ILE A 37 -2.07 -23.45 2.81
C ILE A 37 -1.07 -24.18 1.92
N ASP A 38 -1.51 -24.50 0.71
CA ASP A 38 -0.68 -25.07 -0.35
C ASP A 38 0.47 -24.13 -0.75
N ALA A 39 1.56 -24.69 -1.29
CA ALA A 39 2.70 -23.91 -1.74
C ALA A 39 2.33 -22.92 -2.86
N ASP A 40 1.49 -23.33 -3.81
CA ASP A 40 1.01 -22.47 -4.89
C ASP A 40 0.20 -21.28 -4.37
N VAL A 41 -0.65 -21.52 -3.37
CA VAL A 41 -1.49 -20.50 -2.73
C VAL A 41 -0.61 -19.54 -1.95
N TYR A 42 0.39 -20.06 -1.24
CA TYR A 42 1.36 -19.26 -0.52
C TYR A 42 2.13 -18.32 -1.45
N HIS A 43 2.72 -18.84 -2.55
CA HIS A 43 3.45 -18.04 -3.52
C HIS A 43 2.58 -16.99 -4.20
N ALA A 44 1.38 -17.38 -4.67
CA ALA A 44 0.43 -16.44 -5.25
C ALA A 44 0.06 -15.33 -4.26
N GLY A 45 -0.14 -15.68 -2.98
CA GLY A 45 -0.42 -14.71 -1.93
C GLY A 45 0.71 -13.72 -1.70
N LEU A 46 1.97 -14.19 -1.59
CA LEU A 46 3.14 -13.32 -1.43
C LEU A 46 3.30 -12.34 -2.60
N LEU A 47 3.09 -12.82 -3.82
CA LEU A 47 3.14 -12.01 -5.02
C LEU A 47 2.01 -10.96 -5.05
N GLY A 48 0.82 -11.31 -4.58
CA GLY A 48 -0.28 -10.37 -4.38
C GLY A 48 0.07 -9.28 -3.35
N LEU A 49 0.62 -9.66 -2.19
CA LEU A 49 1.11 -8.72 -1.18
C LEU A 49 2.17 -7.77 -1.77
N ALA A 50 3.11 -8.31 -2.55
CA ALA A 50 4.17 -7.52 -3.19
C ALA A 50 3.61 -6.52 -4.21
N ALA A 51 2.59 -6.90 -4.99
CA ALA A 51 1.91 -5.99 -5.91
C ALA A 51 1.22 -4.83 -5.19
N ALA A 52 0.56 -5.11 -4.06
CA ALA A 52 -0.06 -4.09 -3.22
C ALA A 52 0.98 -3.17 -2.56
N PHE A 53 2.08 -3.72 -2.07
CA PHE A 53 3.21 -2.97 -1.52
C PHE A 53 3.77 -2.00 -2.56
N PHE A 54 4.10 -2.50 -3.75
CA PHE A 54 4.62 -1.68 -4.85
C PHE A 54 3.67 -0.54 -5.23
N GLY A 55 2.38 -0.85 -5.40
CA GLY A 55 1.35 0.17 -5.68
C GLY A 55 1.29 1.26 -4.60
N ASN A 56 1.37 0.89 -3.32
CA ASN A 56 1.35 1.83 -2.21
C ASN A 56 2.60 2.70 -2.12
N ILE A 57 3.80 2.15 -2.38
CA ILE A 57 5.03 2.93 -2.46
C ILE A 57 4.95 3.97 -3.59
N MET A 58 4.57 3.54 -4.80
CA MET A 58 4.42 4.44 -5.95
C MET A 58 3.39 5.53 -5.68
N GLY A 59 2.26 5.16 -5.07
CA GLY A 59 1.26 6.11 -4.61
C GLY A 59 1.80 7.14 -3.63
N ALA A 60 2.49 6.69 -2.58
CA ALA A 60 3.02 7.58 -1.54
C ALA A 60 4.03 8.58 -2.11
N LEU A 61 4.92 8.14 -3.00
CA LEU A 61 5.89 8.99 -3.68
C LEU A 61 5.22 9.98 -4.63
N PHE A 62 4.24 9.54 -5.41
CA PHE A 62 3.46 10.42 -6.29
C PHE A 62 2.70 11.49 -5.50
N GLY A 63 2.07 11.11 -4.40
CA GLY A 63 1.40 12.06 -3.51
C GLY A 63 2.38 13.08 -2.92
N ALA A 64 3.58 12.65 -2.51
CA ALA A 64 4.61 13.56 -2.02
C ALA A 64 5.00 14.61 -3.07
N TRP A 65 5.23 14.17 -4.31
CA TRP A 65 5.52 15.05 -5.44
C TRP A 65 4.37 16.02 -5.74
N LEU A 66 3.12 15.55 -5.72
CA LEU A 66 1.96 16.38 -6.03
C LEU A 66 1.60 17.35 -4.90
N ALA A 67 1.94 17.02 -3.65
CA ALA A 67 1.60 17.83 -2.47
C ALA A 67 2.19 19.23 -2.51
N GLU A 68 3.37 19.40 -3.13
CA GLU A 68 4.04 20.69 -3.25
C GLU A 68 3.25 21.68 -4.13
N SER A 69 2.53 21.19 -5.13
CA SER A 69 1.83 22.02 -6.12
C SER A 69 0.31 22.08 -5.94
N LYS A 70 -0.31 21.05 -5.36
CA LYS A 70 -1.79 20.92 -5.24
C LYS A 70 -2.31 20.85 -3.81
N GLY A 71 -1.41 20.87 -2.82
CA GLY A 71 -1.76 20.71 -1.41
C GLY A 71 -1.98 19.24 -1.00
N PRO A 72 -1.95 18.96 0.32
CA PRO A 72 -1.86 17.60 0.85
C PRO A 72 -3.13 16.75 0.64
N GLN A 73 -4.33 17.36 0.68
CA GLN A 73 -5.59 16.63 0.51
C GLN A 73 -5.77 16.16 -0.94
N THR A 74 -5.57 17.05 -1.90
CA THR A 74 -5.59 16.72 -3.33
C THR A 74 -4.54 15.67 -3.67
N ALA A 75 -3.33 15.82 -3.11
CA ALA A 75 -2.26 14.86 -3.27
C ALA A 75 -2.58 13.48 -2.70
N TRP A 76 -3.24 13.41 -1.54
CA TRP A 76 -3.68 12.14 -0.96
C TRP A 76 -4.74 11.46 -1.82
N PHE A 77 -5.75 12.19 -2.31
CA PHE A 77 -6.76 11.62 -3.19
C PHE A 77 -6.14 11.09 -4.49
N ALA A 78 -5.29 11.88 -5.15
CA ALA A 78 -4.61 11.47 -6.37
C ALA A 78 -3.67 10.27 -6.14
N SER A 79 -2.96 10.24 -5.00
CA SER A 79 -2.16 9.10 -4.55
C SER A 79 -3.04 7.84 -4.42
N THR A 80 -4.20 7.93 -3.78
CA THR A 80 -5.13 6.81 -3.61
C THR A 80 -5.64 6.27 -4.94
N VAL A 81 -6.00 7.14 -5.88
CA VAL A 81 -6.40 6.75 -7.24
C VAL A 81 -5.26 6.03 -7.94
N LEU A 82 -4.03 6.55 -7.85
CA LEU A 82 -2.87 5.91 -8.47
C LEU A 82 -2.62 4.50 -7.89
N ARG A 83 -2.71 4.34 -6.57
CA ARG A 83 -2.57 3.02 -5.92
C ARG A 83 -3.64 2.04 -6.41
N PHE A 84 -4.88 2.50 -6.49
CA PHE A 84 -6.01 1.71 -6.98
C PHE A 84 -5.82 1.23 -8.43
N LEU A 85 -5.13 2.00 -9.27
CA LEU A 85 -4.81 1.62 -10.65
C LEU A 85 -3.55 0.73 -10.72
N ILE A 86 -2.48 1.08 -10.01
CA ILE A 86 -1.21 0.37 -10.09
C ILE A 86 -1.29 -1.03 -9.48
N THR A 87 -1.97 -1.20 -8.33
CA THR A 87 -2.06 -2.51 -7.67
C THR A 87 -2.64 -3.61 -8.57
N PRO A 88 -3.81 -3.46 -9.22
CA PRO A 88 -4.32 -4.48 -10.13
C PRO A 88 -3.45 -4.66 -11.37
N VAL A 89 -2.88 -3.59 -11.92
CA VAL A 89 -1.94 -3.68 -13.06
C VAL A 89 -0.69 -4.50 -12.67
N ALA A 90 -0.12 -4.25 -11.50
CA ALA A 90 1.01 -5.00 -10.99
C ALA A 90 0.65 -6.46 -10.72
N ALA A 91 -0.51 -6.71 -10.11
CA ALA A 91 -1.00 -8.07 -9.84
C ALA A 91 -1.20 -8.87 -11.14
N VAL A 92 -1.85 -8.27 -12.15
CA VAL A 92 -2.05 -8.90 -13.47
C VAL A 92 -0.72 -9.13 -14.18
N SER A 93 0.21 -8.16 -14.13
CA SER A 93 1.55 -8.32 -14.70
C SER A 93 2.31 -9.49 -14.07
N VAL A 94 2.21 -9.63 -12.75
CA VAL A 94 2.82 -10.74 -12.01
C VAL A 94 2.14 -12.07 -12.33
N TYR A 95 0.82 -12.09 -12.50
CA TYR A 95 0.08 -13.28 -12.93
C TYR A 95 0.59 -13.80 -14.29
N PHE A 96 0.74 -12.92 -15.28
CA PHE A 96 1.24 -13.31 -16.60
C PHE A 96 2.72 -13.70 -16.61
N SER A 97 3.56 -13.11 -15.76
CA SER A 97 4.99 -13.42 -15.71
C SER A 97 5.31 -14.68 -14.90
N ALA A 98 4.70 -14.85 -13.73
CA ALA A 98 5.00 -15.93 -12.80
C ALA A 98 4.06 -17.14 -12.92
N GLN A 99 2.98 -17.03 -13.72
CA GLN A 99 2.01 -18.11 -14.00
C GLN A 99 1.41 -18.74 -12.72
N VAL A 100 1.18 -17.92 -11.69
CA VAL A 100 0.65 -18.37 -10.41
C VAL A 100 -0.89 -18.46 -10.40
N ARG A 101 -1.46 -19.08 -9.36
CA ARG A 101 -2.92 -19.16 -9.21
C ARG A 101 -3.54 -17.75 -9.14
N PRO A 102 -4.51 -17.41 -10.01
CA PRO A 102 -5.02 -16.05 -10.11
C PRO A 102 -5.86 -15.63 -8.91
N LYS A 103 -6.72 -16.53 -8.39
CA LYS A 103 -7.61 -16.21 -7.27
C LYS A 103 -6.84 -15.81 -5.99
N PRO A 104 -5.87 -16.59 -5.49
CA PRO A 104 -5.11 -16.20 -4.30
C PRO A 104 -4.30 -14.92 -4.50
N LEU A 105 -3.73 -14.72 -5.69
CA LEU A 105 -2.96 -13.52 -6.02
C LEU A 105 -3.83 -12.26 -5.95
N LEU A 106 -5.00 -12.28 -6.60
CA LEU A 106 -5.90 -11.12 -6.64
C LEU A 106 -6.51 -10.83 -5.26
N LEU A 107 -6.88 -11.87 -4.51
CA LEU A 107 -7.42 -11.71 -3.16
C LEU A 107 -6.36 -11.16 -2.19
N ALA A 108 -5.12 -11.65 -2.25
CA ALA A 108 -4.04 -11.15 -1.42
C ALA A 108 -3.68 -9.70 -1.77
N ALA A 109 -3.63 -9.35 -3.06
CA ALA A 109 -3.39 -7.98 -3.50
C ALA A 109 -4.50 -7.02 -3.01
N LEU A 110 -5.76 -7.41 -3.15
CA LEU A 110 -6.90 -6.64 -2.67
C LEU A 110 -6.88 -6.47 -1.15
N ALA A 111 -6.70 -7.56 -0.41
CA ALA A 111 -6.67 -7.53 1.05
C ALA A 111 -5.54 -6.64 1.57
N ALA A 112 -4.33 -6.79 1.04
CA ALA A 112 -3.21 -5.93 1.40
C ALA A 112 -3.44 -4.47 1.04
N TYR A 113 -4.00 -4.20 -0.14
CA TYR A 113 -4.34 -2.84 -0.55
C TYR A 113 -5.29 -2.18 0.46
N LEU A 114 -6.36 -2.87 0.86
CA LEU A 114 -7.33 -2.32 1.82
C LEU A 114 -6.69 -2.06 3.18
N ILE A 115 -5.90 -3.01 3.70
CA ILE A 115 -5.22 -2.86 5.00
C ILE A 115 -4.22 -1.69 4.96
N LEU A 116 -3.45 -1.58 3.87
CA LEU A 116 -2.52 -0.47 3.66
C LEU A 116 -3.25 0.87 3.53
N LEU A 117 -4.41 0.91 2.86
CA LEU A 117 -5.22 2.11 2.72
C LEU A 117 -5.74 2.60 4.08
N PHE A 118 -6.18 1.69 4.96
CA PHE A 118 -6.57 2.06 6.33
C PHE A 118 -5.39 2.60 7.14
N ALA A 119 -4.22 1.98 7.04
CA ALA A 119 -3.02 2.46 7.71
C ALA A 119 -2.59 3.84 7.20
N ASP A 120 -2.69 4.07 5.89
CA ASP A 120 -2.39 5.34 5.24
C ASP A 120 -3.36 6.45 5.68
N ALA A 121 -4.66 6.16 5.70
CA ALA A 121 -5.68 7.09 6.20
C ALA A 121 -5.45 7.46 7.68
N GLY A 122 -5.16 6.48 8.53
CA GLY A 122 -4.81 6.73 9.93
C GLY A 122 -3.55 7.59 10.08
N THR A 123 -2.55 7.36 9.24
CA THR A 123 -1.31 8.15 9.21
C THR A 123 -1.58 9.59 8.76
N MET A 124 -2.41 9.78 7.74
CA MET A 124 -2.85 11.10 7.28
C MET A 124 -3.60 11.88 8.36
N LEU A 125 -4.54 11.24 9.06
CA LEU A 125 -5.30 11.88 10.13
C LEU A 125 -4.38 12.32 11.29
N ARG A 126 -3.41 11.49 11.64
CA ARG A 126 -2.49 11.75 12.77
C ARG A 126 -1.41 12.79 12.48
N PHE A 127 -0.85 12.78 11.27
CA PHE A 127 0.32 13.58 10.93
C PHE A 127 0.06 14.68 9.91
N GLY A 128 -0.97 14.54 9.06
CA GLY A 128 -1.33 15.55 8.07
C GLY A 128 -1.94 16.82 8.65
N SER A 129 -2.47 16.74 9.88
CA SER A 129 -3.01 17.86 10.65
C SER A 129 -1.94 18.71 11.37
N ARG A 130 -0.67 18.28 11.35
CA ARG A 130 0.42 19.02 12.01
C ARG A 130 0.90 20.18 11.13
N PRO A 131 1.12 21.39 11.69
CA PRO A 131 1.70 22.50 10.95
C PRO A 131 3.11 22.19 10.47
N LYS A 132 3.47 22.82 9.35
CA LYS A 132 4.86 22.89 8.86
C LYS A 132 5.63 23.86 9.78
N ASP A 133 6.56 23.34 10.57
CA ASP A 133 7.54 24.16 11.31
C ASP A 133 8.48 24.90 10.36
#